data_AF-A0A2K5D710-F1
#
_entry.id   AF-A0A2K5D710-F1
#
_cell.length_a   1.000
_cell.length_b   1.000
_cell.length_c   1.000
_cell.angle_alpha   90.00
_cell.angle_beta   90.00
_cell.angle_gamma   90.00
#
_symmetry.space_group_name_H-M   'P 1'
#
loop_
_entity.id
_entity.type
_entity.pdbx_description
1 polymer ?
#
loop_
_entity_poly.entity_id
_entity_poly.type
_entity_poly.pdbx_seq_one_letter_code
_entity_poly.pdbx_strand_id
1 'polypeptide(L)'
;MLPDPGVCPSRAKGGGPGCAPTCFRHRMPASARLPRAGLLLAFLGALGCAGRVPGLSMAEGDTLISVDYEVFGKVQGVFFRKYTQAEGKKLGLVGWVQNTDQGTVQGQLQGPISKVRHMQEWLETRGSPKSHIDKANFNNEKVILKLDYSDFQIVK
;
A
#
# COMPACT_ATOMS: atom_id res chain seq x y z
N MET A 1 15.86 36.61 5.45
CA MET A 1 16.65 35.40 5.74
C MET A 1 15.70 34.30 6.20
N LEU A 2 15.45 33.28 5.37
CA LEU A 2 14.77 32.03 5.74
C LEU A 2 15.82 30.92 5.79
N PRO A 3 15.80 29.98 6.76
CA PRO A 3 16.79 28.90 6.81
C PRO A 3 16.42 27.71 5.91
N ASP A 4 17.43 27.20 5.20
CA ASP A 4 17.41 25.98 4.37
C ASP A 4 17.13 24.70 5.16
N PRO A 5 16.26 23.78 4.67
CA PRO A 5 16.20 22.42 5.17
C PRO A 5 16.85 21.45 4.18
N GLY A 6 18.14 21.19 4.36
CA GLY A 6 18.87 20.22 3.57
C GLY A 6 20.03 19.60 4.34
N VAL A 7 19.75 18.57 5.16
CA VAL A 7 20.75 17.57 5.57
C VAL A 7 20.04 16.24 5.79
N CYS A 8 20.39 15.25 4.96
CA CYS A 8 20.17 13.83 5.22
C CYS A 8 21.54 13.23 5.58
N PRO A 9 21.74 12.60 6.75
CA PRO A 9 22.91 11.76 6.95
C PRO A 9 22.66 10.34 6.42
N SER A 10 23.55 9.90 5.54
CA SER A 10 23.59 8.55 4.97
C SER A 10 24.57 7.67 5.75
N ARG A 11 24.17 6.40 5.93
CA ARG A 11 25.00 5.19 5.86
C ARG A 11 25.86 4.79 7.07
N ALA A 12 25.48 3.67 7.69
CA ALA A 12 26.41 2.71 8.30
C ALA A 12 26.11 1.30 7.75
N LYS A 13 27.17 0.60 7.33
CA LYS A 13 27.19 -0.77 6.77
C LYS A 13 27.46 -1.81 7.88
N GLY A 14 27.00 -3.04 7.64
CA GLY A 14 27.44 -4.30 8.27
C GLY A 14 26.26 -5.09 8.80
N GLY A 15 26.07 -6.39 8.63
CA GLY A 15 26.81 -7.52 8.04
C GLY A 15 26.04 -8.77 8.52
N GLY A 16 25.71 -9.72 7.65
CA GLY A 16 25.08 -11.00 8.07
C GLY A 16 26.11 -11.99 8.63
N PRO A 17 25.83 -13.32 8.74
CA PRO A 17 24.55 -14.04 8.74
C PRO A 17 24.39 -14.95 9.99
N GLY A 18 23.22 -15.57 10.19
CA GLY A 18 23.07 -16.60 11.25
C GLY A 18 21.70 -17.26 11.29
N CYS A 19 21.63 -18.48 10.74
CA CYS A 19 20.50 -19.40 10.85
C CYS A 19 20.40 -20.03 12.25
N ALA A 20 19.18 -20.18 12.79
CA ALA A 20 18.56 -21.47 13.17
C ALA A 20 17.47 -21.30 14.27
N PRO A 21 16.37 -22.07 14.20
CA PRO A 21 15.23 -21.99 15.12
C PRO A 21 15.39 -22.88 16.37
N THR A 22 15.05 -22.34 17.55
CA THR A 22 14.97 -23.10 18.80
C THR A 22 13.57 -23.66 19.03
N CYS A 23 13.51 -24.98 19.17
CA CYS A 23 12.80 -25.75 20.18
C CYS A 23 11.37 -25.34 20.56
N PHE A 24 10.38 -26.14 20.14
CA PHE A 24 9.23 -26.42 20.99
C PHE A 24 9.12 -27.92 21.24
N ARG A 25 9.32 -28.29 22.50
CA ARG A 25 9.11 -29.62 23.06
C ARG A 25 7.62 -29.93 22.99
N HIS A 26 7.24 -31.06 22.42
CA HIS A 26 6.07 -31.77 22.92
C HIS A 26 6.38 -33.25 23.12
N ARG A 27 6.28 -33.59 24.40
CA ARG A 27 6.33 -34.92 25.02
C ARG A 27 4.95 -35.54 24.84
N MET A 28 4.85 -36.75 24.28
CA MET A 28 3.71 -37.64 24.57
C MET A 28 4.14 -39.12 24.60
N PRO A 29 3.57 -39.94 25.51
CA PRO A 29 4.02 -41.31 25.76
C PRO A 29 3.17 -42.41 25.08
N ALA A 30 3.84 -43.55 24.89
CA ALA A 30 3.46 -44.95 25.09
C ALA A 30 2.11 -45.54 24.60
N SER A 31 2.28 -46.63 23.82
CA SER A 31 1.55 -47.90 23.82
C SER A 31 0.03 -47.94 23.65
N ALA A 32 -0.41 -48.53 22.54
CA ALA A 32 -1.55 -49.45 22.52
C ALA A 32 -1.37 -50.50 21.42
N ARG A 33 -1.57 -51.77 21.77
CA ARG A 33 -1.65 -52.94 20.88
C ARG A 33 -3.13 -53.24 20.55
N LEU A 34 -3.32 -54.12 19.56
CA LEU A 34 -4.50 -54.94 19.19
C LEU A 34 -5.34 -54.42 18.00
N PRO A 35 -6.13 -55.28 17.32
CA PRO A 35 -5.72 -56.40 16.47
C PRO A 35 -6.37 -56.35 15.07
N ARG A 36 -6.01 -57.33 14.22
CA ARG A 36 -6.55 -57.59 12.88
C ARG A 36 -8.08 -57.68 12.86
N ALA A 37 -8.72 -56.91 11.99
CA ALA A 37 -9.99 -57.26 11.33
C ALA A 37 -10.14 -56.42 10.06
N GLY A 38 -10.29 -57.07 8.91
CA GLY A 38 -10.49 -56.40 7.63
C GLY A 38 -11.90 -55.85 7.50
N LEU A 39 -12.03 -54.72 6.81
CA LEU A 39 -13.20 -54.41 6.00
C LEU A 39 -12.86 -53.30 5.00
N LEU A 40 -13.36 -53.51 3.78
CA LEU A 40 -13.29 -52.66 2.61
C LEU A 40 -13.62 -51.18 2.90
N LEU A 41 -12.86 -50.26 2.27
CA LEU A 41 -13.33 -49.32 1.25
C LEU A 41 -12.26 -48.25 1.03
N ALA A 42 -11.83 -48.11 -0.21
CA ALA A 42 -10.85 -47.14 -0.66
C ALA A 42 -11.34 -45.71 -0.32
N PHE A 43 -10.56 -45.00 0.48
CA PHE A 43 -10.72 -43.56 0.66
C PHE A 43 -10.40 -42.86 -0.66
N LEU A 44 -11.45 -42.41 -1.34
CA LEU A 44 -11.36 -41.45 -2.43
C LEU A 44 -10.65 -40.20 -1.91
N GLY A 45 -9.60 -39.85 -2.64
CA GLY A 45 -8.65 -38.81 -2.31
C GLY A 45 -9.25 -37.41 -2.26
N ALA A 46 -8.44 -36.55 -1.65
CA ALA A 46 -8.58 -35.11 -1.54
C ALA A 46 -9.20 -34.44 -2.77
N LEU A 47 -10.18 -33.57 -2.51
CA LEU A 47 -10.34 -32.34 -3.29
C LEU A 47 -10.72 -31.23 -2.33
N GLY A 48 -9.69 -30.67 -1.69
CA GLY A 48 -9.77 -29.30 -1.23
C GLY A 48 -9.94 -28.43 -2.48
N CYS A 49 -11.14 -27.95 -2.73
CA CYS A 49 -11.35 -26.83 -3.64
C CYS A 49 -10.76 -25.59 -2.97
N ALA A 50 -9.44 -25.45 -3.10
CA ALA A 50 -8.77 -24.16 -2.93
C ALA A 50 -9.47 -23.19 -3.89
N GLY A 51 -10.18 -22.22 -3.31
CA GLY A 51 -10.71 -21.09 -4.05
C GLY A 51 -9.55 -20.36 -4.73
N ARG A 52 -9.34 -20.69 -6.00
CA ARG A 52 -8.43 -19.96 -6.87
C ARG A 52 -9.19 -18.74 -7.34
N VAL A 53 -9.22 -17.71 -6.51
CA VAL A 53 -9.60 -16.37 -6.97
C VAL A 53 -8.62 -16.03 -8.10
N PRO A 54 -9.08 -15.73 -9.31
CA PRO A 54 -8.18 -15.30 -10.38
C PRO A 54 -7.55 -13.99 -9.91
N GLY A 55 -6.28 -14.06 -9.53
CA GLY A 55 -5.45 -12.87 -9.42
C GLY A 55 -5.42 -12.22 -10.79
N LEU A 56 -6.09 -11.07 -10.91
CA LEU A 56 -5.90 -10.11 -11.99
C LEU A 56 -4.40 -9.90 -12.13
N SER A 57 -3.82 -10.55 -13.12
CA SER A 57 -2.42 -10.43 -13.44
C SER A 57 -2.33 -10.11 -14.92
N MET A 58 -1.72 -8.94 -15.17
CA MET A 58 -1.11 -8.50 -16.43
C MET A 58 -2.05 -7.88 -17.48
N ALA A 59 -2.41 -6.61 -17.25
CA ALA A 59 -2.58 -5.54 -18.26
C ALA A 59 -3.07 -4.18 -17.69
N GLU A 60 -3.19 -3.99 -16.37
CA GLU A 60 -3.49 -2.69 -15.72
C GLU A 60 -2.29 -1.71 -15.69
N GLY A 61 -1.38 -1.81 -16.67
CA GLY A 61 -0.19 -0.96 -16.76
C GLY A 61 -0.46 0.39 -17.40
N ASP A 62 -1.36 0.43 -18.38
CA ASP A 62 -1.54 1.57 -19.28
C ASP A 62 -2.91 2.25 -19.13
N THR A 63 -3.84 1.66 -18.37
CA THR A 63 -5.14 2.28 -18.12
C THR A 63 -4.96 3.53 -17.27
N LEU A 64 -5.23 4.68 -17.87
CA LEU A 64 -5.23 5.96 -17.16
C LEU A 64 -6.52 6.08 -16.35
N ILE A 65 -6.39 6.44 -15.07
CA ILE A 65 -7.53 6.73 -14.21
C ILE A 65 -7.37 8.10 -13.57
N SER A 66 -8.51 8.69 -13.21
CA SER A 66 -8.62 9.85 -12.34
C SER A 66 -9.30 9.43 -11.06
N VAL A 67 -8.77 9.85 -9.92
CA VAL A 67 -9.38 9.61 -8.61
C VAL A 67 -9.29 10.87 -7.76
N ASP A 68 -10.38 11.18 -7.07
CA ASP A 68 -10.43 12.26 -6.09
C ASP A 68 -10.14 11.67 -4.71
N TYR A 69 -9.40 12.39 -3.88
CA TYR A 69 -9.04 11.92 -2.56
C TYR A 69 -9.24 13.01 -1.51
N GLU A 70 -9.54 12.57 -0.30
CA GLU A 70 -9.59 13.42 0.88
C GLU A 70 -8.93 12.69 2.05
N VAL A 71 -7.94 13.34 2.67
CA VAL A 71 -7.16 12.80 3.79
C VAL A 71 -7.52 13.54 5.07
N PHE A 72 -7.83 12.77 6.09
CA PHE A 72 -8.23 13.21 7.42
C PHE A 72 -7.10 12.97 8.43
N GLY A 73 -7.02 13.86 9.40
CA GLY A 73 -6.08 13.78 10.53
C GLY A 73 -5.21 15.03 10.65
N LYS A 74 -4.02 14.87 11.22
CA LYS A 74 -3.05 15.96 11.40
C LYS A 74 -2.24 16.18 10.11
N VAL A 75 -2.88 16.80 9.12
CA VAL A 75 -2.32 16.99 7.76
C VAL A 75 -2.01 18.45 7.40
N GLN A 76 -2.49 19.42 8.17
CA GLN A 76 -2.17 20.83 7.98
C GLN A 76 -0.98 21.29 8.84
N GLY A 77 -0.22 22.27 8.36
CA GLY A 77 0.98 22.79 9.07
C GLY A 77 2.21 21.85 9.06
N VAL A 78 2.14 20.70 8.37
CA VAL A 78 3.18 19.65 8.37
C VAL A 78 3.82 19.45 6.99
N PHE A 79 3.75 20.45 6.12
CA PHE A 79 4.26 20.40 4.74
C PHE A 79 3.66 19.26 3.88
N PHE A 80 2.50 18.71 4.25
CA PHE A 80 1.89 17.56 3.56
C PHE A 80 1.79 17.78 2.04
N ARG A 81 1.23 18.93 1.62
CA ARG A 81 1.12 19.33 0.20
C ARG A 81 2.43 19.24 -0.59
N LYS A 82 3.56 19.62 0.02
CA LYS A 82 4.89 19.58 -0.61
C LYS A 82 5.36 18.14 -0.82
N TYR A 83 5.15 17.27 0.17
CA TYR A 83 5.49 15.85 0.05
C TYR A 83 4.58 15.14 -0.96
N THR A 84 3.28 15.43 -0.94
CA THR A 84 2.33 14.88 -1.91
C THR A 84 2.71 15.25 -3.34
N GLN A 85 3.08 16.50 -3.60
CA GLN A 85 3.56 16.92 -4.92
C GLN A 85 4.85 16.18 -5.30
N ALA A 86 5.82 16.07 -4.38
CA ALA A 86 7.08 15.40 -4.67
C ALA A 86 6.89 13.91 -4.99
N GLU A 87 6.06 13.20 -4.22
CA GLU A 87 5.77 11.79 -4.46
C GLU A 87 4.95 11.59 -5.75
N GLY A 88 3.96 12.45 -6.01
CA GLY A 88 3.19 12.46 -7.25
C GLY A 88 4.10 12.62 -8.47
N LYS A 89 5.03 13.59 -8.46
CA LYS A 89 6.02 13.78 -9.52
C LYS A 89 6.99 12.61 -9.66
N LYS A 90 7.42 12.02 -8.56
CA LYS A 90 8.29 10.83 -8.56
C LYS A 90 7.61 9.60 -9.18
N LEU A 91 6.31 9.45 -8.97
CA LEU A 91 5.51 8.39 -9.59
C LEU A 91 5.09 8.69 -11.03
N GLY A 92 5.28 9.92 -11.51
CA GLY A 92 4.85 10.37 -12.84
C GLY A 92 3.35 10.65 -12.93
N LEU A 93 2.71 10.98 -11.81
CA LEU A 93 1.30 11.36 -11.73
C LEU A 93 1.12 12.87 -11.90
N VAL A 94 -0.06 13.26 -12.37
CA VAL A 94 -0.49 14.66 -12.51
C VAL A 94 -1.74 14.90 -11.68
N GLY A 95 -2.07 16.18 -11.46
CA GLY A 95 -3.25 16.57 -10.70
C GLY A 95 -2.97 17.72 -9.75
N TRP A 96 -3.67 17.75 -8.62
CA TRP A 96 -3.58 18.86 -7.69
C TRP A 96 -3.84 18.45 -6.25
N VAL A 97 -3.34 19.26 -5.32
CA VAL A 97 -3.56 19.09 -3.87
C VAL A 97 -3.89 20.44 -3.22
N GLN A 98 -4.88 20.47 -2.33
CA GLN A 98 -5.35 21.66 -1.62
C GLN A 98 -5.68 21.34 -0.16
N ASN A 99 -5.50 22.32 0.73
CA ASN A 99 -6.04 22.25 2.08
C ASN A 99 -7.51 22.69 2.06
N THR A 100 -8.37 22.02 2.83
CA THR A 100 -9.75 22.47 3.03
C THR A 100 -9.86 23.33 4.28
N ASP A 101 -10.93 24.13 4.39
CA ASP A 101 -11.26 24.88 5.60
C ASP A 101 -11.64 23.97 6.78
N GLN A 102 -11.97 22.70 6.51
CA GLN A 102 -12.33 21.70 7.51
C GLN A 102 -11.11 21.04 8.18
N GLY A 103 -9.89 21.48 7.85
CA GLY A 103 -8.66 20.90 8.40
C GLY A 103 -8.16 19.65 7.65
N THR A 104 -8.81 19.26 6.55
CA THR A 104 -8.41 18.11 5.71
C THR A 104 -7.54 18.54 4.53
N VAL A 105 -7.00 17.56 3.81
CA VAL A 105 -6.31 17.77 2.54
C VAL A 105 -7.04 16.99 1.47
N GLN A 106 -7.47 17.69 0.42
CA GLN A 106 -8.13 17.10 -0.73
C GLN A 106 -7.29 17.27 -2.00
N GLY A 107 -7.59 16.47 -3.01
CA GLY A 107 -6.96 16.59 -4.31
C GLY A 107 -7.49 15.61 -5.33
N GLN A 108 -6.87 15.65 -6.50
CA GLN A 108 -7.14 14.73 -7.60
C GLN A 108 -5.82 14.15 -8.10
N LEU A 109 -5.79 12.85 -8.33
CA LEU A 109 -4.69 12.12 -8.95
C LEU A 109 -5.12 11.62 -10.31
N GLN A 110 -4.27 11.82 -11.32
CA GLN A 110 -4.46 11.27 -12.64
C GLN A 110 -3.19 10.59 -13.13
N GLY A 111 -3.34 9.42 -13.75
CA GLY A 111 -2.22 8.69 -14.34
C GLY A 111 -2.52 7.19 -14.45
N PRO A 112 -1.49 6.38 -14.74
CA PRO A 112 -1.64 4.94 -14.87
C PRO A 112 -2.15 4.33 -13.56
N ILE A 113 -3.14 3.44 -13.62
CA ILE A 113 -3.78 2.83 -12.44
C ILE A 113 -2.78 2.19 -11.49
N SER A 114 -1.76 1.51 -11.98
CA SER A 114 -0.67 0.97 -11.16
C SER A 114 0.02 2.05 -10.31
N LYS A 115 0.30 3.22 -10.90
CA LYS A 115 0.94 4.35 -10.20
C LYS A 115 -0.03 5.04 -9.24
N VAL A 116 -1.29 5.19 -9.63
CA VAL A 116 -2.34 5.77 -8.79
C VAL A 116 -2.55 4.91 -7.54
N ARG A 117 -2.63 3.58 -7.67
CA ARG A 117 -2.75 2.66 -6.53
C ARG A 117 -1.58 2.80 -5.54
N HIS A 118 -0.35 2.91 -6.05
CA HIS A 118 0.81 3.19 -5.18
C HIS A 118 0.70 4.53 -4.45
N MET A 119 0.18 5.56 -5.12
CA MET A 119 -0.04 6.86 -4.48
C MET A 119 -1.16 6.81 -3.44
N GLN A 120 -2.22 6.04 -3.67
CA GLN A 120 -3.30 5.83 -2.69
C GLN A 120 -2.76 5.17 -1.42
N GLU A 121 -1.98 4.10 -1.55
CA GLU A 121 -1.33 3.42 -0.41
C GLU A 121 -0.39 4.38 0.35
N TRP A 122 0.34 5.24 -0.36
CA TRP A 122 1.20 6.24 0.25
C TRP A 122 0.40 7.30 1.05
N LEU A 123 -0.74 7.74 0.51
CA LEU A 123 -1.65 8.68 1.17
C LEU A 123 -2.35 8.09 2.39
N GLU A 124 -2.51 6.76 2.45
CA GLU A 124 -3.06 6.04 3.59
C GLU A 124 -2.01 5.80 4.70
N THR A 125 -0.78 5.47 4.33
CA THR A 125 0.19 4.90 5.28
C THR A 125 1.39 5.78 5.63
N ARG A 126 1.82 6.66 4.72
CA ARG A 126 3.10 7.38 4.84
C ARG A 126 2.90 8.87 5.03
N GLY A 127 2.33 9.55 4.04
CA GLY A 127 2.22 11.00 4.05
C GLY A 127 3.53 11.74 4.33
N SER A 128 3.43 12.89 5.01
CA SER A 128 4.60 13.65 5.48
C SER A 128 5.17 13.05 6.77
N PRO A 129 6.50 13.13 7.02
CA PRO A 129 7.12 12.63 8.25
C PRO A 129 6.53 13.18 9.55
N LYS A 130 5.90 14.37 9.51
CA LYS A 130 5.26 15.01 10.67
C LYS A 130 3.73 14.91 10.65
N SER A 131 3.14 14.29 9.62
CA SER A 131 1.68 14.11 9.55
C SER A 131 1.21 12.89 10.31
N HIS A 132 -0.04 12.93 10.73
CA HIS A 132 -0.77 11.75 11.20
C HIS A 132 -2.01 11.60 10.33
N ILE A 133 -2.16 10.44 9.69
CA ILE A 133 -3.29 10.13 8.82
C ILE A 133 -4.21 9.22 9.61
N ASP A 134 -5.44 9.69 9.85
CA ASP A 134 -6.48 8.90 10.52
C ASP A 134 -7.27 8.09 9.50
N LYS A 135 -7.53 8.70 8.34
CA LYS A 135 -8.32 8.11 7.25
C LYS A 135 -7.97 8.77 5.93
N ALA A 136 -7.98 7.99 4.85
CA ALA A 136 -8.06 8.52 3.48
C ALA A 136 -9.34 8.00 2.82
N ASN A 137 -10.11 8.89 2.21
CA ASN A 137 -11.24 8.54 1.37
C ASN A 137 -10.84 8.74 -0.09
N PHE A 138 -11.20 7.78 -0.94
CA PHE A 138 -11.05 7.88 -2.38
C PHE A 138 -12.42 7.81 -3.02
N ASN A 139 -12.73 8.80 -3.86
CA ASN A 139 -14.02 8.97 -4.51
C ASN A 139 -13.83 9.23 -6.00
N ASN A 140 -14.91 9.11 -6.77
CA ASN A 140 -14.96 9.50 -8.18
C ASN A 140 -13.86 8.86 -9.05
N GLU A 141 -13.52 7.60 -8.76
CA GLU A 141 -12.58 6.82 -9.56
C GLU A 141 -13.19 6.56 -10.94
N LYS A 142 -12.52 7.04 -11.99
CA LYS A 142 -12.96 6.91 -13.37
C LYS A 142 -11.79 6.66 -14.31
N VAL A 143 -12.03 5.83 -15.33
CA VAL A 143 -11.07 5.62 -16.41
C VAL A 143 -11.13 6.83 -17.35
N ILE A 144 -9.96 7.38 -17.68
CA ILE A 144 -9.81 8.55 -18.55
C ILE A 144 -9.01 8.15 -19.80
N LEU A 145 -9.30 8.79 -20.93
CA LEU A 145 -8.57 8.55 -22.19
C LEU A 145 -7.34 9.47 -22.33
N LYS A 146 -7.36 10.61 -21.63
CA LYS A 146 -6.30 11.63 -21.65
C LYS A 146 -6.18 12.26 -20.27
N LEU A 147 -4.99 12.78 -19.96
CA LEU A 147 -4.75 13.55 -18.75
C LEU A 147 -5.36 14.95 -18.91
N ASP A 148 -6.11 15.40 -17.90
CA ASP A 148 -6.68 16.75 -17.85
C ASP A 148 -5.63 17.78 -17.39
N TYR A 149 -4.60 17.32 -16.68
CA TYR A 149 -3.51 18.15 -16.16
C TYR A 149 -2.16 17.77 -16.76
N SER A 150 -1.27 18.76 -16.88
CA SER A 150 0.09 18.55 -17.39
C SER A 150 1.16 18.44 -16.28
N ASP A 151 0.85 18.82 -15.05
CA ASP A 151 1.77 18.79 -13.91
C ASP A 151 1.00 18.51 -12.60
N PHE A 152 1.73 18.27 -11.52
CA PHE A 152 1.17 18.13 -10.18
C PHE A 152 1.27 19.47 -9.43
N GLN A 153 0.13 20.14 -9.21
CA GLN A 153 0.09 21.50 -8.66
C GLN A 153 -0.35 21.56 -7.20
N ILE A 154 0.18 22.54 -6.45
CA ILE A 154 -0.30 22.86 -5.11
C ILE A 154 -1.24 24.06 -5.21
N VAL A 155 -2.51 23.85 -4.90
CA VAL A 155 -3.53 24.90 -4.90
C VAL A 155 -3.47 25.64 -3.57
N LYS A 156 -3.59 26.96 -3.64
CA LYS A 156 -3.54 27.85 -2.47
C LYS A 156 -4.87 27.86 -1.72
#